data_AF-A0A4D5YXM9-F1
#
_entry.id   AF-A0A4D5YXM9-F1
#
_cell.length_a   1.000
_cell.length_b   1.000
_cell.length_c   1.000
_cell.angle_alpha   90.00
_cell.angle_beta   90.00
_cell.angle_gamma   90.00
#
_symmetry.space_group_name_H-M   'P 1'
#
loop_
_entity.id
_entity.type
_entity.pdbx_description
1 polymer ?
#
loop_
_entity_poly.entity_id
_entity_poly.type
_entity_poly.pdbx_seq_one_letter_code
_entity_poly.pdbx_strand_id
1 'polypeptide(L)' 'MAKGKDKRGRVTLECTDCVQNRVNNKKKKSPGIYRYLTQKNPKNTPSTLELRKFCPYCHKHTIHREIKE' A
#
# COMPACT_ATOMS: atom_id res chain seq x y z
N MET A 1 17.09 31.69 -4.79
CA MET A 1 16.24 30.79 -5.61
C MET A 1 15.63 29.74 -4.69
N ALA A 2 14.34 29.86 -4.34
CA ALA A 2 13.68 28.91 -3.47
C ALA A 2 13.53 27.57 -4.21
N LYS A 3 14.24 26.52 -3.76
CA LYS A 3 14.04 25.15 -4.25
C LYS A 3 12.56 24.83 -4.11
N GLY A 4 11.86 24.69 -5.24
CA GLY A 4 10.44 24.35 -5.25
C GLY A 4 10.23 23.13 -4.36
N LYS A 5 9.41 23.26 -3.32
CA LYS A 5 9.10 22.16 -2.40
C LYS A 5 8.62 20.98 -3.26
N ASP A 6 9.42 19.93 -3.31
CA ASP A 6 9.08 18.70 -4.01
C ASP A 6 7.78 18.18 -3.37
N LYS A 7 6.69 18.20 -4.14
CA LYS A 7 5.34 17.87 -3.64
C LYS A 7 5.13 16.36 -3.52
N ARG A 8 6.19 15.55 -3.41
CA ARG A 8 6.09 14.12 -3.10
C ARG A 8 5.50 13.93 -1.71
N GLY A 9 4.23 13.53 -1.67
CA GLY A 9 3.53 13.14 -0.46
C GLY A 9 3.88 11.70 -0.07
N ARG A 10 3.91 11.43 1.24
CA ARG A 10 4.01 10.05 1.74
C ARG A 10 2.65 9.38 1.57
N VAL A 11 2.65 8.17 1.03
CA VAL A 11 1.44 7.36 0.84
C VAL A 11 1.67 5.95 1.37
N THR A 12 0.62 5.39 1.95
CA THR A 12 0.63 4.04 2.53
C THR A 12 -0.08 3.08 1.57
N LEU A 13 0.61 2.00 1.18
CA LEU A 13 0.04 0.94 0.33
C LEU A 13 -0.25 -0.28 1.19
N GLU A 14 -1.49 -0.73 1.19
CA GLU A 14 -1.96 -1.86 1.99
C GLU A 14 -2.27 -3.08 1.12
N CYS A 15 -1.85 -4.27 1.59
CA CYS A 15 -2.10 -5.53 0.91
C CYS A 15 -3.60 -5.88 0.89
N THR A 16 -4.20 -5.97 -0.30
CA THR A 16 -5.63 -6.29 -0.46
C THR A 16 -5.97 -7.70 0.03
N ASP A 17 -5.07 -8.67 -0.19
CA ASP A 17 -5.26 -10.06 0.22
C ASP A 17 -5.26 -10.18 1.75
N CYS A 18 -4.40 -9.43 2.45
CA CYS A 18 -4.37 -9.41 3.91
C CYS A 18 -5.69 -8.85 4.48
N VAL A 19 -6.24 -7.80 3.86
CA VAL A 19 -7.52 -7.21 4.26
C VAL A 19 -8.67 -8.20 4.05
N GLN A 20 -8.75 -8.83 2.88
CA GLN A 20 -9.79 -9.81 2.58
C GLN A 20 -9.69 -11.05 3.50
N ASN A 21 -8.49 -11.52 3.80
CA ASN A 21 -8.28 -12.64 4.72
C ASN A 21 -8.70 -12.30 6.16
N ARG A 22 -8.56 -11.04 6.59
CA ARG A 22 -9.07 -10.56 7.89
C ARG A 22 -10.60 -10.62 7.96
N VAL A 23 -11.30 -10.24 6.89
CA VAL A 23 -12.78 -10.25 6.83
C VAL A 23 -13.34 -11.68 6.75
N ASN A 24 -12.69 -12.55 5.97
CA ASN A 24 -13.20 -13.88 5.66
C ASN A 24 -12.85 -14.98 6.68
N ASN A 25 -12.28 -14.61 7.85
CA ASN A 25 -12.08 -15.46 9.02
C ASN A 25 -11.51 -16.87 8.74
N LYS A 26 -10.63 -17.00 7.73
CA LYS A 26 -10.00 -18.27 7.34
C LYS A 26 -8.61 -18.38 7.95
N LYS A 27 -8.53 -18.97 9.15
CA LYS A 27 -7.39 -19.75 9.72
C LYS A 27 -6.01 -19.56 9.04
N LYS A 28 -5.48 -18.33 8.95
CA LYS A 28 -4.14 -18.08 8.37
C LYS A 28 -3.24 -17.39 9.38
N LYS A 29 -2.01 -17.91 9.45
CA LYS A 29 -0.87 -17.59 10.33
C LYS A 29 -0.42 -16.12 10.35
N SER A 30 -1.00 -15.24 9.53
CA SER A 30 -0.53 -13.87 9.38
C SER A 30 -1.00 -13.00 10.55
N PRO A 31 -0.09 -12.37 11.32
CA PRO A 31 -0.41 -11.62 12.53
C PRO A 31 -1.17 -10.31 12.28
N GLY A 32 -1.38 -9.91 11.02
CA GLY A 32 -2.10 -8.68 10.69
C GLY A 32 -2.03 -8.32 9.20
N ILE A 33 -2.18 -7.02 8.92
CA ILE A 33 -2.15 -6.47 7.56
C ILE A 33 -0.77 -5.86 7.29
N TYR A 34 -0.17 -6.21 6.14
CA TYR A 34 1.11 -5.65 5.73
C TYR A 34 0.92 -4.32 4.97
N ARG A 35 1.76 -3.33 5.29
CA ARG A 35 1.73 -2.00 4.69
C ARG A 35 3.11 -1.56 4.23
N TYR A 36 3.18 -0.96 3.05
CA TYR A 36 4.35 -0.26 2.55
C TYR A 36 4.19 1.25 2.73
N LEU A 37 5.28 1.93 3.06
CA LEU A 37 5.36 3.38 3.05
C LEU A 37 6.15 3.79 1.82
N THR A 38 5.52 4.58 0.96
CA THR A 38 6.12 5.06 -0.29
C THR A 38 5.87 6.55 -0.46
N GLN A 39 6.47 7.14 -1.48
CA GLN A 39 6.23 8.54 -1.84
C GLN A 39 5.57 8.57 -3.22
N LYS A 40 4.55 9.42 -3.35
CA LYS A 40 3.84 9.67 -4.60
C LYS A 40 3.82 11.16 -4.87
N ASN A 41 4.00 11.54 -6.13
CA ASN A 41 3.79 12.91 -6.56
C ASN A 41 2.34 13.06 -7.06
N PRO A 42 1.43 13.67 -6.27
CA PRO A 42 0.02 13.75 -6.61
C PRO A 42 -0.25 14.59 -7.88
N LYS A 43 0.71 15.43 -8.32
CA LYS A 43 0.60 16.16 -9.58
C LYS A 43 0.72 15.25 -10.80
N ASN A 44 1.61 14.25 -10.74
CA ASN A 44 1.88 13.36 -11.87
C ASN A 44 0.96 12.14 -11.83
N THR A 45 0.64 11.65 -10.63
CA THR A 45 -0.24 10.49 -10.42
C THR A 45 -1.39 10.87 -9.49
N PRO A 46 -2.47 11.48 -10.01
CA PRO A 46 -3.63 11.86 -9.22
C PRO A 46 -4.48 10.64 -8.80
N SER A 47 -4.43 9.55 -9.56
CA SER A 47 -5.18 8.31 -9.28
C SER A 47 -4.64 7.57 -8.04
N THR A 48 -5.49 6.72 -7.47
CA THR A 48 -5.11 5.78 -6.41
C THR A 48 -4.03 4.84 -6.90
N LEU A 49 -2.93 4.74 -6.16
CA LEU A 49 -1.80 3.89 -6.54
C LEU A 49 -2.10 2.43 -6.20
N GLU A 50 -2.05 1.57 -7.21
CA GLU A 50 -2.20 0.12 -7.07
C GLU A 50 -0.95 -0.56 -7.65
N LEU A 51 -0.19 -1.25 -6.79
CA LEU A 51 1.06 -1.87 -7.18
C LEU A 51 1.11 -3.33 -6.75
N ARG A 52 1.59 -4.19 -7.65
CA ARG A 52 1.85 -5.58 -7.32
C ARG A 52 3.20 -5.70 -6.62
N LYS A 53 3.17 -5.94 -5.31
CA LYS A 53 4.36 -6.05 -4.45
C LYS A 53 4.32 -7.36 -3.68
N PHE A 54 5.49 -7.83 -3.26
CA PHE A 54 5.58 -9.00 -2.40
C PHE A 54 4.90 -8.69 -1.06
N CYS A 55 4.15 -9.64 -0.49
CA CYS A 55 3.63 -9.50 0.86
C CYS A 55 4.27 -10.57 1.75
N PRO A 56 5.01 -10.23 2.80
CA PRO A 56 5.67 -11.21 3.67
C PRO A 56 4.67 -12.05 4.47
N TYR A 57 3.44 -11.55 4.72
CA TYR A 57 2.40 -12.32 5.40
C TYR A 57 1.66 -13.31 4.50
N CYS A 58 1.54 -12.99 3.21
CA CYS A 58 0.91 -13.87 2.23
C CYS A 58 1.92 -14.76 1.48
N HIS A 59 3.23 -14.51 1.67
CA HIS A 59 4.34 -15.17 0.98
C HIS A 59 4.22 -15.20 -0.55
N LYS A 60 3.55 -14.20 -1.14
CA LYS A 60 3.32 -14.09 -2.59
C LYS A 60 3.22 -12.62 -3.01
N HIS A 61 3.33 -12.37 -4.31
CA HIS A 61 3.10 -11.05 -4.89
C HIS A 61 1.60 -10.76 -5.03
N THR A 62 1.14 -9.82 -4.22
CA THR A 62 -0.26 -9.40 -4.14
C THR A 62 -0.40 -7.94 -4.56
N ILE A 63 -1.63 -7.54 -4.84
CA ILE A 63 -1.94 -6.14 -5.13
C ILE A 63 -1.94 -5.39 -3.79
N HIS A 64 -1.23 -4.26 -3.77
CA HIS A 64 -1.25 -3.32 -2.67
C HIS A 64 -1.88 -2.02 -3.15
N ARG A 65 -2.91 -1.57 -2.43
CA ARG A 65 -3.71 -0.39 -2.79
C ARG A 65 -3.40 0.76 -1.84
N GLU A 66 -3.32 1.96 -2.38
CA GLU A 66 -3.16 3.18 -1.60
C GLU A 66 -4.36 3.41 -0.69
N ILE A 67 -4.06 3.64 0.58
CA ILE A 67 -5.03 4.08 1.58
C ILE A 67 -4.96 5.59 1.68
N LYS A 68 -6.14 6.20 1.71
CA LYS A 68 -6.30 7.57 2.17
C LYS A 68 -6.38 7.53 3.69
N GLU A 69 -5.37 8.08 4.36
CA GLU A 69 -5.50 8.45 5.79
C GLU A 69 -6.46 9.63 5.94
#